data_AF-A0AAD3CEL2-F1
#
_entry.id   AF-A0AAD3CEL2-F1
#
_cell.length_a   1.000
_cell.length_b   1.000
_cell.length_c   1.000
_cell.angle_alpha   90.00
_cell.angle_beta   90.00
_cell.angle_gamma   90.00
#
_symmetry.space_group_name_H-M   'P 1'
#
loop_
_entity.id
_entity.type
_entity.pdbx_description
1 polymer ?
#
loop_
_entity_poly.entity_id
_entity_poly.type
_entity_poly.pdbx_seq_one_letter_code
_entity_poly.pdbx_strand_id
1 'polypeptide(L)'
;MRQTFPGQAIITDPNAPPVLVRTCLGLCGGLHDRLGQLPLDLYIANQTQRILLIKWIKPQPLEEFLIPPKDGIDWTFPTGIEGWGTNCHTLNLCAKQVRAHPSLNNNNADNRRDYDYEKELDANIEMLNHGSFKDAKAVTFQLLGHLEEDTLEKKLKQLGEVDMIHSTQTFGAIYKMFFQPHPNVQKEIDEVNRQYGLVPNQYTMVHCRVRHPKAYPMGMTFDGAYISNADKIGLPFVGMFKDKAVETATRAIQCAATITEKADEKLYFMADESNLVKYITRNLTDATFVNSHPEWFADPTSANFTAKQVVTVHRVVARDQDIKNAHIDKNKGRPPEEYYGTFVDLYLGINAKCVAFGIGNYALFATKISGTKCKIRYAKELWGLQETLHKETTEECKLP
;
A
#
# COMPACT_ATOMS: atom_id res chain seq x y z
N MET A 1 2.85 -25.42 -15.23
CA MET A 1 2.01 -24.65 -16.18
C MET A 1 2.81 -23.67 -17.03
N ARG A 2 3.54 -22.68 -16.47
CA ARG A 2 4.42 -21.81 -17.29
C ARG A 2 5.48 -22.56 -18.07
N GLN A 3 5.96 -23.69 -17.53
CA GLN A 3 6.82 -24.62 -18.25
C GLN A 3 6.12 -25.26 -19.47
N THR A 4 4.80 -25.45 -19.40
CA THR A 4 3.98 -26.05 -20.47
C THR A 4 3.57 -25.02 -21.51
N PHE A 5 3.18 -23.82 -21.06
CA PHE A 5 2.72 -22.72 -21.90
C PHE A 5 3.54 -21.45 -21.58
N PRO A 6 4.79 -21.35 -22.05
CA PRO A 6 5.67 -20.23 -21.74
C PRO A 6 5.29 -18.97 -22.50
N GLY A 7 5.58 -17.81 -21.90
CA GLY A 7 5.43 -16.52 -22.55
C GLY A 7 4.03 -16.30 -23.13
N GLN A 8 3.95 -16.04 -24.43
CA GLN A 8 2.70 -15.72 -25.11
C GLN A 8 1.74 -16.92 -25.23
N ALA A 9 2.25 -18.16 -25.19
CA ALA A 9 1.44 -19.36 -25.35
C ALA A 9 0.34 -19.49 -24.28
N ILE A 10 0.55 -18.91 -23.09
CA ILE A 10 -0.48 -18.90 -22.04
C ILE A 10 -1.78 -18.20 -22.50
N ILE A 11 -1.67 -17.23 -23.42
CA ILE A 11 -2.79 -16.47 -23.98
C ILE A 11 -3.21 -17.03 -25.34
N THR A 12 -2.25 -17.38 -26.19
CA THR A 12 -2.51 -17.69 -27.62
C THR A 12 -2.73 -19.17 -27.90
N ASP A 13 -2.24 -20.08 -27.06
CA ASP A 13 -2.46 -21.51 -27.25
C ASP A 13 -3.91 -21.88 -26.86
N PRO A 14 -4.69 -22.50 -27.77
CA PRO A 14 -6.06 -22.91 -27.48
C PRO A 14 -6.14 -23.98 -26.37
N ASN A 15 -5.06 -24.73 -26.13
CA ASN A 15 -5.00 -25.76 -25.08
C ASN A 15 -4.51 -25.21 -23.74
N ALA A 16 -3.99 -23.98 -23.69
CA ALA A 16 -3.69 -23.37 -22.40
C ALA A 16 -4.99 -23.16 -21.60
N PRO A 17 -4.96 -23.23 -20.27
CA PRO A 17 -6.14 -22.89 -19.46
C PRO A 17 -6.57 -21.43 -19.68
N PRO A 18 -7.83 -21.08 -19.38
CA PRO A 18 -8.27 -19.70 -19.40
C PRO A 18 -7.59 -18.89 -18.28
N VAL A 19 -7.46 -17.59 -18.48
CA VAL A 19 -6.79 -16.68 -17.53
C VAL A 19 -7.75 -15.66 -16.96
N LEU A 20 -7.49 -15.27 -15.71
CA LEU A 20 -8.10 -14.15 -15.02
C LEU A 20 -7.02 -13.08 -14.83
N VAL A 21 -7.21 -11.91 -15.44
CA VAL A 21 -6.19 -10.86 -15.49
C VAL A 21 -6.56 -9.71 -14.58
N ARG A 22 -5.82 -9.60 -13.47
CA ARG A 22 -5.92 -8.49 -12.54
C ARG A 22 -5.30 -7.25 -13.16
N THR A 23 -6.11 -6.23 -13.44
CA THR A 23 -5.63 -5.04 -14.16
C THR A 23 -5.49 -3.81 -13.27
N CYS A 24 -4.51 -2.96 -13.61
CA CYS A 24 -4.47 -1.59 -13.11
C CYS A 24 -4.23 -0.58 -14.23
N LEU A 25 -5.32 0.09 -14.64
CA LEU A 25 -5.40 0.92 -15.85
C LEU A 25 -5.59 2.43 -15.58
N GLY A 26 -5.62 2.84 -14.31
CA GLY A 26 -5.80 4.24 -13.91
C GLY A 26 -6.21 4.46 -12.46
N LEU A 27 -7.46 4.12 -12.12
CA LEU A 27 -8.05 4.37 -10.80
C LEU A 27 -7.89 3.15 -9.89
N CYS A 28 -6.65 2.81 -9.52
CA CYS A 28 -6.38 1.57 -8.79
C CYS A 28 -6.12 1.75 -7.29
N GLY A 29 -6.26 2.97 -6.77
CA GLY A 29 -5.86 3.29 -5.40
C GLY A 29 -4.35 3.10 -5.15
N GLY A 30 -3.99 3.14 -3.86
CA GLY A 30 -2.62 2.98 -3.36
C GLY A 30 -2.13 1.53 -3.40
N LEU A 31 -0.95 1.27 -2.87
CA LEU A 31 -0.29 -0.04 -3.01
C LEU A 31 -1.12 -1.16 -2.35
N HIS A 32 -1.63 -0.88 -1.14
CA HIS A 32 -2.55 -1.76 -0.44
C HIS A 32 -3.83 -2.04 -1.27
N ASP A 33 -4.43 -1.03 -1.88
CA ASP A 33 -5.69 -1.22 -2.64
C ASP A 33 -5.51 -2.12 -3.85
N ARG A 34 -4.28 -2.19 -4.38
CA ARG A 34 -3.95 -2.98 -5.56
C ARG A 34 -3.60 -4.42 -5.24
N LEU A 35 -2.88 -4.65 -4.14
CA LEU A 35 -2.27 -5.96 -3.80
C LEU A 35 -2.82 -6.58 -2.52
N GLY A 36 -3.57 -5.84 -1.70
CA GLY A 36 -4.16 -6.31 -0.44
C GLY A 36 -5.24 -7.38 -0.62
N GLN A 37 -5.82 -7.48 -1.82
CA GLN A 37 -6.84 -8.47 -2.21
C GLN A 37 -6.29 -9.71 -2.91
N LEU A 38 -4.98 -9.93 -2.88
CA LEU A 38 -4.39 -11.11 -3.53
C LEU A 38 -5.09 -12.45 -3.16
N PRO A 39 -5.52 -12.70 -1.90
CA PRO A 39 -6.27 -13.89 -1.56
C PRO A 39 -7.64 -13.98 -2.24
N LEU A 40 -8.34 -12.86 -2.40
CA LEU A 40 -9.62 -12.82 -3.09
C LEU A 40 -9.44 -13.04 -4.60
N ASP A 41 -8.39 -12.44 -5.19
CA ASP A 41 -8.00 -12.67 -6.57
C ASP A 41 -7.74 -14.18 -6.81
N LEU A 42 -7.03 -14.85 -5.88
CA LEU A 42 -6.79 -16.30 -5.91
C LEU A 42 -8.06 -17.12 -5.71
N TYR A 43 -8.94 -16.71 -4.80
CA TYR A 43 -10.23 -17.37 -4.58
C TYR A 43 -11.04 -17.41 -5.88
N ILE A 44 -11.21 -16.26 -6.56
CA ILE A 44 -11.95 -16.19 -7.83
C ILE A 44 -11.28 -17.06 -8.89
N ALA A 45 -9.95 -16.98 -9.02
CA ALA A 45 -9.19 -17.79 -9.97
C ALA A 45 -9.41 -19.30 -9.73
N ASN A 46 -9.39 -19.74 -8.46
CA ASN A 46 -9.64 -21.13 -8.08
C ASN A 46 -11.09 -21.57 -8.36
N GLN A 47 -12.08 -20.78 -7.95
CA GLN A 47 -13.50 -21.09 -8.18
C GLN A 47 -13.88 -21.18 -9.66
N THR A 48 -13.04 -20.62 -10.54
CA THR A 48 -13.28 -20.55 -11.98
C THR A 48 -12.27 -21.32 -12.82
N GLN A 49 -11.37 -22.08 -12.16
CA GLN A 49 -10.31 -22.87 -12.79
C GLN A 49 -9.47 -22.04 -13.78
N ARG A 50 -9.21 -20.79 -13.42
CA ARG A 50 -8.45 -19.81 -14.20
C ARG A 50 -7.11 -19.53 -13.59
N ILE A 51 -6.18 -19.13 -14.44
CA ILE A 51 -4.82 -18.74 -14.04
C ILE A 51 -4.85 -17.26 -13.71
N LEU A 52 -4.42 -16.89 -12.50
CA LEU A 52 -4.29 -15.50 -12.12
C LEU A 52 -3.02 -14.88 -12.75
N LEU A 53 -3.21 -13.85 -13.57
CA LEU A 53 -2.15 -12.99 -14.09
C LEU A 53 -2.36 -11.55 -13.62
N ILE A 54 -1.30 -10.76 -13.49
CA ILE A 54 -1.39 -9.35 -13.11
C ILE A 54 -0.82 -8.48 -14.22
N LYS A 55 -1.59 -7.47 -14.65
CA LYS A 55 -1.18 -6.47 -15.65
C LYS A 55 -1.37 -5.06 -15.10
N TRP A 56 -0.26 -4.44 -14.68
CA TRP A 56 -0.25 -3.01 -14.36
C TRP A 56 0.22 -2.20 -15.56
N ILE A 57 -0.49 -1.11 -15.85
CA ILE A 57 -0.09 -0.12 -16.85
C ILE A 57 0.27 1.20 -16.16
N LYS A 58 -0.43 1.55 -15.08
CA LYS A 58 -0.24 2.83 -14.39
C LYS A 58 0.14 2.62 -12.93
N PRO A 59 1.11 3.39 -12.39
CA PRO A 59 1.87 4.43 -13.06
C PRO A 59 2.97 3.87 -13.98
N GLN A 60 3.41 2.64 -13.71
CA GLN A 60 4.37 1.83 -14.45
C GLN A 60 3.97 0.34 -14.33
N PRO A 61 4.56 -0.56 -15.14
CA PRO A 61 4.42 -2.01 -14.94
C PRO A 61 4.81 -2.43 -13.52
N LEU A 62 4.18 -3.49 -12.99
CA LEU A 62 4.46 -3.97 -11.64
C LEU A 62 5.86 -4.58 -11.55
N GLU A 63 6.29 -5.18 -12.67
CA GLU A 63 7.57 -5.83 -12.90
C GLU A 63 8.78 -4.90 -12.67
N GLU A 64 8.58 -3.58 -12.77
CA GLU A 64 9.60 -2.57 -12.44
C GLU A 64 9.91 -2.50 -10.94
N PHE A 65 9.04 -3.06 -10.10
CA PHE A 65 9.08 -2.94 -8.63
C PHE A 65 9.11 -4.28 -7.93
N LEU A 66 8.31 -5.23 -8.41
CA LEU A 66 8.17 -6.59 -7.88
C LEU A 66 8.30 -7.57 -9.03
N ILE A 67 9.02 -8.66 -8.80
CA ILE A 67 9.14 -9.76 -9.76
C ILE A 67 8.71 -11.08 -9.10
N PRO A 68 8.38 -12.11 -9.89
CA PRO A 68 8.21 -13.45 -9.36
C PRO A 68 9.48 -13.94 -8.65
N PRO A 69 9.36 -14.54 -7.45
CA PRO A 69 10.45 -15.30 -6.85
C PRO A 69 10.87 -16.45 -7.75
N LYS A 70 12.15 -16.84 -7.67
CA LYS A 70 12.73 -17.92 -8.50
C LYS A 70 11.94 -19.23 -8.41
N ASP A 71 11.52 -19.59 -7.20
CA ASP A 71 10.76 -20.80 -6.90
C ASP A 71 9.29 -20.49 -6.56
N GLY A 72 8.81 -19.31 -7.00
CA GLY A 72 7.49 -18.78 -6.72
C GLY A 72 6.50 -18.95 -7.88
N ILE A 73 5.41 -18.19 -7.81
CA ILE A 73 4.36 -18.14 -8.83
C ILE A 73 4.67 -17.03 -9.82
N ASP A 74 4.83 -17.39 -11.09
CA ASP A 74 4.98 -16.42 -12.18
C ASP A 74 3.61 -15.88 -12.64
N TRP A 75 3.24 -14.76 -12.02
CA TRP A 75 2.03 -13.99 -12.28
C TRP A 75 2.11 -13.02 -13.47
N THR A 76 3.28 -12.88 -14.11
CA THR A 76 3.55 -11.79 -15.07
C THR A 76 2.67 -11.88 -16.31
N PHE A 77 2.19 -10.77 -16.85
CA PHE A 77 1.48 -10.83 -18.13
C PHE A 77 2.50 -10.83 -19.29
N PRO A 78 2.41 -11.77 -20.26
CA PRO A 78 3.41 -11.84 -21.34
C PRO A 78 3.45 -10.58 -22.18
N THR A 79 4.65 -10.19 -22.60
CA THR A 79 4.87 -9.03 -23.47
C THR A 79 4.54 -9.38 -24.93
N GLY A 80 4.24 -8.35 -25.73
CA GLY A 80 4.09 -8.51 -27.18
C GLY A 80 2.71 -9.01 -27.66
N ILE A 81 1.74 -9.22 -26.76
CA ILE A 81 0.38 -9.63 -27.18
C ILE A 81 -0.37 -8.42 -27.75
N GLU A 82 -0.87 -8.53 -28.98
CA GLU A 82 -1.70 -7.52 -29.61
C GLU A 82 -2.97 -7.24 -28.78
N GLY A 83 -3.36 -5.97 -28.68
CA GLY A 83 -4.54 -5.55 -27.91
C GLY A 83 -4.37 -5.57 -26.38
N TRP A 84 -3.18 -5.88 -25.86
CA TRP A 84 -2.89 -5.91 -24.42
C TRP A 84 -1.97 -4.78 -23.92
N GLY A 85 -2.04 -3.62 -24.55
CA GLY A 85 -1.17 -2.50 -24.24
C GLY A 85 0.23 -2.65 -24.82
N THR A 86 0.34 -3.32 -25.97
CA THR A 86 1.58 -3.48 -26.73
C THR A 86 1.64 -2.38 -27.81
N ASN A 87 2.84 -1.85 -28.08
CA ASN A 87 3.10 -0.85 -29.14
C ASN A 87 2.23 0.43 -29.06
N CYS A 88 1.84 0.83 -27.86
CA CYS A 88 1.06 2.03 -27.63
C CYS A 88 1.98 3.23 -27.36
N HIS A 89 1.70 4.36 -28.00
CA HIS A 89 2.47 5.61 -27.81
C HIS A 89 2.26 6.28 -26.45
N THR A 90 1.15 5.97 -25.76
CA THR A 90 0.83 6.56 -24.45
C THR A 90 0.17 5.54 -23.53
N LEU A 91 0.36 5.68 -22.22
CA LEU A 91 -0.29 4.84 -21.19
C LEU A 91 -1.82 4.82 -21.29
N ASN A 92 -2.43 5.90 -21.81
CA ASN A 92 -3.88 5.96 -22.02
C ASN A 92 -4.33 5.07 -23.18
N LEU A 93 -3.58 5.04 -24.28
CA LEU A 93 -3.83 4.14 -25.40
C LEU A 93 -3.61 2.69 -24.97
N CYS A 94 -2.56 2.39 -24.21
CA CYS A 94 -2.33 1.05 -23.67
C CYS A 94 -3.51 0.59 -22.81
N ALA A 95 -3.96 1.45 -21.90
CA ALA A 95 -5.11 1.17 -21.06
C ALA A 95 -6.42 1.01 -21.86
N LYS A 96 -6.60 1.77 -22.95
CA LYS A 96 -7.76 1.63 -23.83
C LYS A 96 -7.79 0.27 -24.52
N GLN A 97 -6.64 -0.24 -24.97
CA GLN A 97 -6.53 -1.58 -25.55
C GLN A 97 -6.95 -2.65 -24.53
N VAL A 98 -6.42 -2.60 -23.30
CA VAL A 98 -6.78 -3.60 -22.27
C VAL A 98 -8.26 -3.54 -21.87
N ARG A 99 -8.87 -2.35 -21.85
CA ARG A 99 -10.32 -2.20 -21.57
C ARG A 99 -11.25 -2.80 -22.62
N ALA A 100 -10.74 -3.15 -23.81
CA ALA A 100 -11.55 -3.77 -24.84
C ALA A 100 -11.80 -5.28 -24.58
N HIS A 101 -11.07 -5.89 -23.65
CA HIS A 101 -11.26 -7.29 -23.28
C HIS A 101 -12.47 -7.49 -22.37
N PRO A 102 -13.06 -8.71 -22.36
CA PRO A 102 -14.09 -9.08 -21.39
C PRO A 102 -13.67 -8.71 -19.97
N SER A 103 -14.63 -8.24 -19.18
CA SER A 103 -14.38 -7.74 -17.84
C SER A 103 -15.49 -8.11 -16.89
N LEU A 104 -15.13 -8.51 -15.66
CA LEU A 104 -16.10 -8.67 -14.58
C LEU A 104 -16.83 -7.35 -14.27
N ASN A 105 -18.02 -7.48 -13.68
CA ASN A 105 -18.85 -6.35 -13.30
C ASN A 105 -18.21 -5.51 -12.18
N ASN A 106 -18.60 -4.23 -12.10
CA ASN A 106 -18.16 -3.21 -11.13
C ASN A 106 -16.65 -3.14 -10.82
N ASN A 107 -15.84 -3.13 -11.86
CA ASN A 107 -14.42 -2.74 -11.79
C ASN A 107 -14.12 -1.35 -11.17
N ASN A 108 -15.15 -0.55 -10.85
CA ASN A 108 -15.02 0.81 -10.31
C ASN A 108 -15.77 0.96 -8.99
N ALA A 109 -15.07 0.54 -7.95
CA ALA A 109 -15.31 0.62 -6.51
C ALA A 109 -15.79 1.95 -5.86
N ASP A 110 -16.17 2.99 -6.60
CA ASP A 110 -16.36 4.34 -6.00
C ASP A 110 -17.78 4.64 -5.48
N ASN A 111 -18.81 3.83 -5.78
CA ASN A 111 -20.22 4.16 -5.44
C ASN A 111 -20.90 3.11 -4.54
N ARG A 112 -20.39 2.90 -3.31
CA ARG A 112 -20.70 1.71 -2.48
C ARG A 112 -21.61 1.88 -1.26
N ARG A 113 -22.52 2.86 -1.18
CA ARG A 113 -23.37 2.96 0.04
C ARG A 113 -24.43 1.85 0.17
N ASP A 114 -24.84 1.22 -0.93
CA ASP A 114 -25.89 0.19 -0.97
C ASP A 114 -25.49 -1.07 -1.77
N TYR A 115 -24.21 -1.41 -1.78
CA TYR A 115 -23.67 -2.43 -2.66
C TYR A 115 -23.59 -3.82 -2.01
N ASP A 116 -24.32 -4.81 -2.54
CA ASP A 116 -24.22 -6.21 -2.12
C ASP A 116 -23.08 -6.92 -2.87
N TYR A 117 -21.88 -6.82 -2.30
CA TYR A 117 -20.67 -7.38 -2.91
C TYR A 117 -20.69 -8.90 -2.99
N GLU A 118 -21.26 -9.59 -2.00
CA GLU A 118 -21.32 -11.05 -2.00
C GLU A 118 -22.13 -11.54 -3.20
N LYS A 119 -23.30 -10.94 -3.43
CA LYS A 119 -24.13 -11.26 -4.60
C LYS A 119 -23.41 -10.98 -5.92
N GLU A 120 -22.63 -9.91 -6.01
CA GLU A 120 -21.84 -9.63 -7.21
C GLU A 120 -20.73 -10.65 -7.42
N LEU A 121 -19.99 -11.00 -6.36
CA LEU A 121 -18.94 -11.99 -6.42
C LEU A 121 -19.48 -13.32 -6.95
N ASP A 122 -20.62 -13.76 -6.42
CA ASP A 122 -21.32 -14.97 -6.88
C ASP A 122 -21.77 -14.84 -8.34
N ALA A 123 -22.35 -13.70 -8.72
CA ALA A 123 -22.75 -13.45 -10.11
C ALA A 123 -21.56 -13.44 -11.09
N ASN A 124 -20.41 -12.89 -10.68
CA ASN A 124 -19.19 -12.90 -11.47
C ASN A 124 -18.63 -14.31 -11.63
N ILE A 125 -18.62 -15.13 -10.56
CA ILE A 125 -18.21 -16.54 -10.64
C ILE A 125 -19.15 -17.33 -11.56
N GLU A 126 -20.46 -17.14 -11.43
CA GLU A 126 -21.46 -17.79 -12.28
C GLU A 126 -21.30 -17.38 -13.76
N MET A 127 -21.05 -16.09 -14.01
CA MET A 127 -20.78 -15.58 -15.37
C MET A 127 -19.51 -16.21 -15.99
N LEU A 128 -18.49 -16.47 -15.18
CA LEU A 128 -17.23 -17.09 -15.59
C LEU A 128 -17.32 -18.60 -15.79
N ASN A 129 -18.23 -19.30 -15.10
CA ASN A 129 -18.38 -20.76 -15.16
C ASN A 129 -19.47 -21.19 -16.15
N HIS A 130 -20.59 -20.48 -16.20
CA HIS A 130 -21.78 -20.90 -16.95
C HIS A 130 -22.34 -19.80 -17.86
N GLY A 131 -21.98 -18.54 -17.63
CA GLY A 131 -22.52 -17.40 -18.36
C GLY A 131 -21.73 -16.98 -19.59
N SER A 132 -21.80 -15.67 -19.90
CA SER A 132 -21.26 -15.06 -21.12
C SER A 132 -19.73 -15.15 -21.24
N PHE A 133 -19.01 -15.43 -20.15
CA PHE A 133 -17.54 -15.51 -20.15
C PHE A 133 -16.99 -16.91 -19.96
N LYS A 134 -17.83 -17.96 -19.95
CA LYS A 134 -17.39 -19.35 -19.78
C LYS A 134 -16.31 -19.77 -20.79
N ASP A 135 -16.48 -19.38 -22.05
CA ASP A 135 -15.57 -19.72 -23.15
C ASP A 135 -14.51 -18.62 -23.39
N ALA A 136 -14.53 -17.54 -22.60
CA ALA A 136 -13.59 -16.43 -22.76
C ALA A 136 -12.18 -16.86 -22.30
N LYS A 137 -11.22 -16.82 -23.23
CA LYS A 137 -9.81 -17.16 -22.96
C LYS A 137 -9.17 -16.28 -21.89
N ALA A 138 -9.49 -14.99 -21.88
CA ALA A 138 -8.99 -14.02 -20.92
C ALA A 138 -10.13 -13.11 -20.47
N VAL A 139 -10.25 -12.94 -19.15
CA VAL A 139 -11.20 -12.01 -18.54
C VAL A 139 -10.45 -11.10 -17.59
N THR A 140 -10.71 -9.80 -17.68
CA THR A 140 -10.08 -8.79 -16.85
C THR A 140 -10.94 -8.47 -15.64
N PHE A 141 -10.30 -8.00 -14.56
CA PHE A 141 -11.02 -7.51 -13.40
C PHE A 141 -10.18 -6.51 -12.60
N GLN A 142 -10.85 -5.71 -11.77
CA GLN A 142 -10.26 -4.70 -10.91
C GLN A 142 -11.06 -4.59 -9.60
N LEU A 143 -10.53 -5.11 -8.49
CA LEU A 143 -11.12 -4.98 -7.15
C LEU A 143 -10.29 -4.01 -6.31
N LEU A 144 -10.82 -2.86 -5.90
CA LEU A 144 -10.07 -1.93 -5.05
C LEU A 144 -10.26 -2.24 -3.58
N GLY A 145 -9.16 -2.19 -2.82
CA GLY A 145 -9.19 -1.90 -1.38
C GLY A 145 -9.08 -3.09 -0.45
N HIS A 146 -9.49 -2.92 0.80
CA HIS A 146 -9.65 -3.91 1.88
C HIS A 146 -11.12 -4.33 2.03
N LEU A 147 -11.98 -3.83 1.13
CA LEU A 147 -13.36 -3.53 1.46
C LEU A 147 -14.27 -4.77 1.54
N GLU A 148 -13.74 -5.96 1.31
CA GLU A 148 -14.55 -7.18 1.13
C GLU A 148 -13.90 -8.40 1.80
N GLU A 149 -13.00 -8.15 2.75
CA GLU A 149 -12.30 -9.21 3.48
C GLU A 149 -13.27 -10.11 4.27
N ASP A 150 -14.32 -9.52 4.87
CA ASP A 150 -15.40 -10.24 5.55
C ASP A 150 -16.17 -11.17 4.60
N THR A 151 -16.42 -10.71 3.36
CA THR A 151 -17.08 -11.52 2.34
C THR A 151 -16.23 -12.73 1.98
N LEU A 152 -14.91 -12.54 1.81
CA LEU A 152 -13.99 -13.64 1.58
C LEU A 152 -13.99 -14.63 2.77
N GLU A 153 -13.96 -14.16 4.02
CA GLU A 153 -14.04 -15.05 5.18
C GLU A 153 -15.29 -15.92 5.15
N LYS A 154 -16.44 -15.29 4.87
CA LYS A 154 -17.71 -15.99 4.84
C LYS A 154 -17.67 -17.11 3.80
N LYS A 155 -17.14 -16.84 2.62
CA LYS A 155 -16.97 -17.86 1.56
C LYS A 155 -15.99 -18.96 1.98
N LEU A 156 -14.85 -18.61 2.58
CA LEU A 156 -13.88 -19.60 3.05
C LEU A 156 -14.46 -20.49 4.16
N LYS A 157 -15.17 -19.91 5.13
CA LYS A 157 -15.88 -20.68 6.18
C LYS A 157 -16.92 -21.63 5.59
N GLN A 158 -17.65 -21.22 4.54
CA GLN A 158 -18.59 -22.10 3.83
C GLN A 158 -17.90 -23.29 3.15
N LEU A 159 -16.63 -23.14 2.76
CA LEU A 159 -15.80 -24.22 2.23
C LEU A 159 -15.15 -25.09 3.32
N GLY A 160 -15.37 -24.78 4.59
CA GLY A 160 -14.75 -25.49 5.73
C GLY A 160 -13.33 -25.05 6.04
N GLU A 161 -12.87 -23.93 5.46
CA GLU A 161 -11.55 -23.38 5.75
C GLU A 161 -11.52 -22.76 7.15
N VAL A 162 -10.42 -23.01 7.87
CA VAL A 162 -10.19 -22.47 9.21
C VAL A 162 -9.29 -21.24 9.21
N ASP A 163 -8.50 -21.08 8.15
CA ASP A 163 -7.61 -19.95 7.95
C ASP A 163 -8.26 -18.94 7.00
N MET A 164 -8.50 -17.72 7.48
CA MET A 164 -9.16 -16.67 6.71
C MET A 164 -8.25 -15.98 5.70
N ILE A 165 -6.97 -16.38 5.63
CA ILE A 165 -5.88 -16.05 4.69
C ILE A 165 -5.57 -14.57 4.44
N HIS A 166 -6.46 -13.65 4.81
CA HIS A 166 -6.31 -12.21 4.62
C HIS A 166 -5.87 -11.52 5.92
N SER A 167 -6.13 -12.10 7.09
CA SER A 167 -5.81 -11.53 8.41
C SER A 167 -4.80 -12.37 9.19
N THR A 168 -4.25 -13.40 8.55
CA THR A 168 -3.34 -14.39 9.15
C THR A 168 -1.95 -14.36 8.49
N GLN A 169 -1.01 -15.11 9.05
CA GLN A 169 0.34 -15.26 8.48
C GLN A 169 0.34 -15.85 7.06
N THR A 170 -0.73 -16.55 6.69
CA THR A 170 -0.90 -17.12 5.35
C THR A 170 -0.99 -16.04 4.27
N PHE A 171 -1.47 -14.84 4.58
CA PHE A 171 -1.37 -13.71 3.65
C PHE A 171 0.09 -13.45 3.25
N GLY A 172 0.97 -13.38 4.25
CA GLY A 172 2.39 -13.16 4.04
C GLY A 172 3.05 -14.28 3.24
N ALA A 173 2.67 -15.53 3.49
CA ALA A 173 3.14 -16.67 2.71
C ALA A 173 2.70 -16.58 1.24
N ILE A 174 1.42 -16.31 0.99
CA ILE A 174 0.88 -16.08 -0.36
C ILE A 174 1.61 -14.93 -1.05
N TYR A 175 1.76 -13.79 -0.38
CA TYR A 175 2.45 -12.62 -0.92
C TYR A 175 3.89 -12.96 -1.32
N LYS A 176 4.64 -13.67 -0.47
CA LYS A 176 6.03 -14.07 -0.73
C LYS A 176 6.18 -15.15 -1.82
N MET A 177 5.13 -15.92 -2.10
CA MET A 177 5.11 -16.81 -3.28
C MET A 177 4.94 -16.03 -4.58
N PHE A 178 4.23 -14.92 -4.55
CA PHE A 178 4.01 -14.08 -5.74
C PHE A 178 5.13 -13.08 -5.96
N PHE A 179 5.64 -12.44 -4.90
CA PHE A 179 6.44 -11.25 -5.04
C PHE A 179 7.76 -11.33 -4.28
N GLN A 180 8.80 -10.87 -4.94
CA GLN A 180 10.03 -10.38 -4.31
C GLN A 180 10.36 -8.99 -4.90
N PRO A 181 11.15 -8.16 -4.22
CA PRO A 181 11.59 -6.89 -4.77
C PRO A 181 12.34 -7.08 -6.09
N HIS A 182 12.11 -6.20 -7.05
CA HIS A 182 12.99 -6.07 -8.20
C HIS A 182 14.43 -5.75 -7.71
N PRO A 183 15.50 -6.25 -8.36
CA PRO A 183 16.88 -6.03 -7.89
C PRO A 183 17.26 -4.58 -7.60
N ASN A 184 16.72 -3.63 -8.37
CA ASN A 184 16.95 -2.20 -8.12
C ASN A 184 16.28 -1.72 -6.82
N VAL A 185 15.06 -2.20 -6.52
CA VAL A 185 14.37 -1.92 -5.25
C VAL A 185 15.10 -2.60 -4.09
N GLN A 186 15.54 -3.85 -4.28
CA GLN A 186 16.34 -4.56 -3.28
C GLN A 186 17.63 -3.82 -2.93
N LYS A 187 18.33 -3.28 -3.94
CA LYS A 187 19.53 -2.47 -3.72
C LYS A 187 19.26 -1.25 -2.84
N GLU A 188 18.14 -0.55 -3.03
CA GLU A 188 17.77 0.58 -2.17
C GLU A 188 17.41 0.13 -0.75
N ILE A 189 16.70 -0.99 -0.60
CA ILE A 189 16.40 -1.59 0.71
C ILE A 189 17.71 -1.89 1.45
N ASP A 190 18.67 -2.54 0.79
CA ASP A 190 19.97 -2.91 1.35
C ASP A 190 20.79 -1.67 1.73
N GLU A 191 20.74 -0.62 0.90
CA GLU A 191 21.42 0.65 1.17
C GLU A 191 20.85 1.35 2.40
N VAL A 192 19.52 1.44 2.53
CA VAL A 192 18.86 2.02 3.72
C VAL A 192 19.18 1.19 4.96
N ASN A 193 19.10 -0.14 4.87
CA ASN A 193 19.44 -1.03 5.99
C ASN A 193 20.89 -0.81 6.45
N ARG A 194 21.83 -0.74 5.51
CA ARG A 194 23.26 -0.50 5.82
C ARG A 194 23.49 0.90 6.39
N GLN A 195 22.94 1.93 5.76
CA GLN A 195 23.18 3.33 6.13
C GLN A 195 22.68 3.64 7.54
N TYR A 196 21.52 3.10 7.92
CA TYR A 196 20.89 3.37 9.22
C TYR A 196 21.03 2.22 10.22
N GLY A 197 21.77 1.16 9.86
CA GLY A 197 21.96 -0.03 10.68
C GLY A 197 20.64 -0.70 11.06
N LEU A 198 19.69 -0.77 10.13
CA LEU A 198 18.42 -1.47 10.34
C LEU A 198 18.67 -2.97 10.10
N VAL A 199 18.40 -3.77 11.14
CA VAL A 199 18.46 -5.22 11.07
C VAL A 199 17.02 -5.74 11.11
N PRO A 200 16.60 -6.59 10.14
CA PRO A 200 15.26 -7.17 10.15
C PRO A 200 14.88 -7.73 11.52
N ASN A 201 13.65 -7.44 11.95
CA ASN A 201 13.07 -7.79 13.26
C ASN A 201 13.77 -7.15 14.49
N GLN A 202 14.55 -6.09 14.32
CA GLN A 202 15.23 -5.38 15.43
C GLN A 202 14.95 -3.86 15.47
N TYR A 203 13.98 -3.39 14.71
CA TYR A 203 13.53 -2.00 14.73
C TYR A 203 12.01 -1.92 14.66
N THR A 204 11.46 -0.80 15.11
CA THR A 204 10.05 -0.47 15.02
C THR A 204 9.83 0.50 13.87
N MET A 205 8.85 0.23 13.02
CA MET A 205 8.42 1.14 11.96
C MET A 205 7.42 2.16 12.51
N VAL A 206 7.55 3.42 12.08
CA VAL A 206 6.62 4.51 12.37
C VAL A 206 6.11 5.09 11.06
N HIS A 207 4.85 4.83 10.72
CA HIS A 207 4.20 5.35 9.52
C HIS A 207 3.31 6.54 9.83
N CYS A 208 3.70 7.72 9.34
CA CYS A 208 2.94 8.95 9.52
C CYS A 208 2.25 9.40 8.22
N ARG A 209 0.91 9.29 8.15
CA ARG A 209 0.14 9.77 6.99
C ARG A 209 -0.58 11.08 7.32
N VAL A 210 -0.08 12.19 6.80
CA VAL A 210 -0.60 13.54 7.08
C VAL A 210 -1.39 14.14 5.92
N ARG A 211 -1.31 13.60 4.70
CA ARG A 211 -2.06 14.15 3.55
C ARG A 211 -3.43 13.49 3.34
N HIS A 212 -3.80 12.53 4.18
CA HIS A 212 -5.08 11.85 4.08
C HIS A 212 -6.25 12.81 4.39
N PRO A 213 -7.27 12.97 3.52
CA PRO A 213 -8.38 13.88 3.77
C PRO A 213 -9.13 13.60 5.08
N LYS A 214 -9.22 12.32 5.46
CA LYS A 214 -9.85 11.89 6.71
C LYS A 214 -8.98 12.09 7.97
N ALA A 215 -7.78 12.65 7.84
CA ALA A 215 -6.99 13.13 8.98
C ALA A 215 -7.50 14.47 9.52
N TYR A 216 -8.44 15.10 8.82
CA TYR A 216 -8.98 16.42 9.13
C TYR A 216 -10.51 16.39 9.21
N PRO A 217 -11.12 17.31 9.99
CA PRO A 217 -12.56 17.51 10.00
C PRO A 217 -13.10 17.71 8.58
N MET A 218 -14.29 17.16 8.30
CA MET A 218 -14.93 17.29 7.00
C MET A 218 -15.17 18.77 6.67
N GLY A 219 -14.84 19.18 5.44
CA GLY A 219 -15.06 20.56 4.96
C GLY A 219 -13.98 21.57 5.32
N MET A 220 -12.93 21.18 6.05
CA MET A 220 -11.82 22.09 6.36
C MET A 220 -11.02 22.44 5.09
N THR A 221 -10.50 23.67 5.05
CA THR A 221 -9.68 24.22 3.96
C THR A 221 -8.32 24.66 4.49
N PHE A 222 -7.29 24.60 3.64
CA PHE A 222 -5.96 25.16 3.89
C PHE A 222 -5.59 26.07 2.72
N ASP A 223 -5.23 27.32 3.02
CA ASP A 223 -4.84 28.34 2.01
C ASP A 223 -5.82 28.43 0.82
N GLY A 224 -7.13 28.36 1.10
CA GLY A 224 -8.20 28.44 0.09
C GLY A 224 -8.45 27.15 -0.70
N ALA A 225 -7.68 26.07 -0.46
CA ALA A 225 -7.90 24.76 -1.07
C ALA A 225 -8.62 23.79 -0.12
N TYR A 226 -9.57 23.01 -0.64
CA TYR A 226 -10.24 21.96 0.11
C TYR A 226 -9.32 20.77 0.41
N ILE A 227 -9.35 20.31 1.65
CA ILE A 227 -8.59 19.13 2.11
C ILE A 227 -8.98 17.83 1.41
N SER A 228 -10.17 17.77 0.82
CA SER A 228 -10.57 16.63 -0.03
C SER A 228 -9.57 16.36 -1.18
N ASN A 229 -8.75 17.35 -1.54
CA ASN A 229 -7.67 17.22 -2.53
C ASN A 229 -6.27 17.12 -1.92
N ALA A 230 -6.11 17.08 -0.59
CA ALA A 230 -4.82 17.00 0.10
C ALA A 230 -3.99 15.80 -0.36
N ASP A 231 -4.62 14.63 -0.49
CA ASP A 231 -4.00 13.42 -1.04
C ASP A 231 -3.55 13.58 -2.51
N LYS A 232 -4.13 14.52 -3.27
CA LYS A 232 -3.83 14.74 -4.70
C LYS A 232 -2.78 15.81 -4.94
N ILE A 233 -2.89 16.93 -4.24
CA ILE A 233 -2.10 18.14 -4.48
C ILE A 233 -0.92 18.21 -3.49
N GLY A 234 -0.99 17.46 -2.40
CA GLY A 234 -0.18 17.71 -1.21
C GLY A 234 -0.72 18.89 -0.43
N LEU A 235 -0.14 19.11 0.75
CA LEU A 235 -0.38 20.28 1.56
C LEU A 235 0.98 20.92 1.83
N PRO A 236 1.11 22.26 1.72
CA PRO A 236 2.40 22.92 1.88
C PRO A 236 2.88 22.77 3.32
N PHE A 237 4.15 22.39 3.52
CA PHE A 237 4.74 22.17 4.84
C PHE A 237 5.08 23.50 5.53
N VAL A 238 4.07 24.33 5.78
CA VAL A 238 4.17 25.66 6.41
C VAL A 238 2.99 25.90 7.35
N GLY A 239 3.13 26.89 8.24
CA GLY A 239 2.07 27.35 9.14
C GLY A 239 1.36 26.23 9.90
N MET A 240 0.03 26.32 10.00
CA MET A 240 -0.78 25.37 10.76
C MET A 240 -0.70 23.93 10.23
N PHE A 241 -0.45 23.72 8.94
CA PHE A 241 -0.31 22.37 8.39
C PHE A 241 0.99 21.73 8.84
N LYS A 242 2.10 22.49 8.82
CA LYS A 242 3.37 22.04 9.40
C LYS A 242 3.17 21.66 10.86
N ASP A 243 2.57 22.53 11.67
CA ASP A 243 2.38 22.28 13.09
C ASP A 243 1.55 21.00 13.32
N LYS A 244 0.46 20.82 12.56
CA LYS A 244 -0.35 19.60 12.68
C LYS A 244 0.39 18.34 12.23
N ALA A 245 1.19 18.44 11.17
CA ALA A 245 2.01 17.34 10.68
C ALA A 245 3.09 16.94 11.69
N VAL A 246 3.74 17.92 12.32
CA VAL A 246 4.73 17.72 13.39
C VAL A 246 4.08 17.12 14.64
N GLU A 247 2.92 17.62 15.08
CA GLU A 247 2.15 17.05 16.19
C GLU A 247 1.79 15.57 15.91
N THR A 248 1.31 15.28 14.70
CA THR A 248 0.93 13.92 14.28
C THR A 248 2.13 12.98 14.26
N ALA A 249 3.27 13.44 13.72
CA ALA A 249 4.52 12.66 13.71
C ALA A 249 5.04 12.41 15.13
N THR A 250 5.00 13.43 16.00
CA THR A 250 5.41 13.33 17.40
C THR A 250 4.59 12.29 18.14
N ARG A 251 3.27 12.33 18.00
CA ARG A 251 2.36 11.33 18.56
C ARG A 251 2.68 9.94 18.03
N ALA A 252 2.91 9.79 16.73
CA ALA A 252 3.24 8.50 16.12
C ALA A 252 4.53 7.90 16.70
N ILE A 253 5.57 8.71 16.89
CA ILE A 253 6.86 8.28 17.45
C ILE A 253 6.71 7.91 18.94
N GLN A 254 5.98 8.70 19.73
CA GLN A 254 5.70 8.39 21.13
C GLN A 254 4.95 7.06 21.26
N CYS A 255 3.93 6.84 20.42
CA CYS A 255 3.20 5.56 20.38
C CYS A 255 4.08 4.38 19.95
N ALA A 256 5.00 4.59 19.02
CA ALA A 256 5.95 3.56 18.64
C ALA A 256 6.87 3.21 19.82
N ALA A 257 7.33 4.21 20.56
CA ALA A 257 8.19 4.00 21.71
C ALA A 257 7.52 3.14 22.80
N THR A 258 6.20 3.22 22.99
CA THR A 258 5.49 2.41 24.01
C THR A 258 5.48 0.90 23.70
N ILE A 259 5.76 0.51 22.45
CA ILE A 259 5.81 -0.89 22.03
C ILE A 259 7.23 -1.36 21.69
N THR A 260 8.25 -0.54 21.93
CA THR A 260 9.66 -0.97 21.85
C THR A 260 10.03 -1.80 23.07
N GLU A 261 10.86 -2.83 22.89
CA GLU A 261 11.36 -3.64 24.02
C GLU A 261 12.67 -3.12 24.59
N LYS A 262 13.44 -2.36 23.79
CA LYS A 262 14.75 -1.83 24.17
C LYS A 262 14.78 -0.32 24.00
N ALA A 263 15.36 0.38 24.96
CA ALA A 263 15.50 1.82 24.93
C ALA A 263 16.36 2.32 23.73
N ASP A 264 17.28 1.49 23.23
CA ASP A 264 18.14 1.81 22.08
C ASP A 264 17.61 1.27 20.74
N GLU A 265 16.39 0.72 20.72
CA GLU A 265 15.73 0.25 19.51
C GLU A 265 15.53 1.42 18.53
N LYS A 266 15.83 1.19 17.24
CA LYS A 266 15.67 2.23 16.21
C LYS A 266 14.20 2.36 15.84
N LEU A 267 13.76 3.60 15.65
CA LEU A 267 12.44 3.94 15.11
C LEU A 267 12.61 4.38 13.65
N TYR A 268 12.24 3.52 12.69
CA TYR A 268 12.25 3.87 11.27
C TYR A 268 11.02 4.70 10.93
N PHE A 269 11.20 6.01 10.78
CA PHE A 269 10.14 6.97 10.49
C PHE A 269 9.94 7.14 8.99
N MET A 270 8.70 6.99 8.52
CA MET A 270 8.29 7.29 7.16
C MET A 270 7.02 8.14 7.15
N ALA A 271 6.88 8.99 6.15
CA ALA A 271 5.68 9.78 5.95
C ALA A 271 5.37 10.01 4.46
N ASP A 272 4.13 10.37 4.17
CA ASP A 272 3.69 10.81 2.84
C ASP A 272 4.11 12.25 2.50
N GLU A 273 4.71 12.97 3.46
CA GLU A 273 5.30 14.32 3.33
C GLU A 273 6.82 14.30 3.53
N SER A 274 7.59 14.48 2.46
CA SER A 274 9.06 14.42 2.51
C SER A 274 9.70 15.52 3.36
N ASN A 275 9.10 16.72 3.40
CA ASN A 275 9.60 17.77 4.28
C ASN A 275 9.41 17.41 5.76
N LEU A 276 8.36 16.68 6.11
CA LEU A 276 8.13 16.19 7.47
C LEU A 276 9.19 15.14 7.85
N VAL A 277 9.51 14.21 6.94
CA VAL A 277 10.57 13.22 7.18
C VAL A 277 11.91 13.91 7.43
N LYS A 278 12.31 14.84 6.57
CA LYS A 278 13.54 15.63 6.73
C LYS A 278 13.54 16.43 8.02
N TYR A 279 12.41 17.06 8.33
CA TYR A 279 12.25 17.87 9.54
C TYR A 279 12.48 17.04 10.80
N ILE A 280 11.75 15.92 10.93
CA ILE A 280 11.79 15.04 12.09
C ILE A 280 13.16 14.37 12.28
N THR A 281 13.78 13.89 11.19
CA THR A 281 14.96 13.02 11.30
C THR A 281 16.30 13.72 11.13
N ARG A 282 16.31 14.96 10.62
CA ARG A 282 17.55 15.72 10.37
C ARG A 282 17.50 17.08 11.05
N ASN A 283 16.49 17.89 10.76
CA ASN A 283 16.47 19.28 11.20
C ASN A 283 16.33 19.43 12.72
N LEU A 284 15.47 18.62 13.36
CA LEU A 284 15.27 18.68 14.81
C LEU A 284 16.51 18.23 15.62
N THR A 285 17.38 17.42 15.01
CA THR A 285 18.63 16.93 15.63
C THR A 285 19.84 17.80 15.26
N ASP A 286 19.72 18.70 14.29
CA ASP A 286 20.78 19.59 13.84
C ASP A 286 20.80 20.88 14.69
N ALA A 287 21.87 21.06 15.47
CA ALA A 287 22.05 22.23 16.33
C ALA A 287 22.07 23.54 15.54
N THR A 288 22.64 23.56 14.33
CA THR A 288 22.67 24.76 13.50
C THR A 288 21.27 25.15 13.05
N PHE A 289 20.47 24.17 12.64
CA PHE A 289 19.07 24.41 12.25
C PHE A 289 18.22 24.89 13.44
N VAL A 290 18.36 24.27 14.60
CA VAL A 290 17.63 24.64 15.81
C VAL A 290 17.98 26.07 16.24
N ASN A 291 19.28 26.43 16.20
CA ASN A 291 19.75 27.75 16.59
C ASN A 291 19.36 28.85 15.61
N SER A 292 19.09 28.50 14.33
CA SER A 292 18.61 29.46 13.34
C SER A 292 17.10 29.70 13.37
N HIS A 293 16.34 28.92 14.16
CA HIS A 293 14.89 29.07 14.34
C HIS A 293 14.47 29.06 15.82
N PRO A 294 15.07 29.91 16.69
CA PRO A 294 14.81 29.87 18.13
C PRO A 294 13.33 30.10 18.47
N GLU A 295 12.60 30.86 17.65
CA GLU A 295 11.19 31.15 17.82
C GLU A 295 10.29 29.91 17.70
N TRP A 296 10.71 28.87 16.99
CA TRP A 296 9.96 27.60 16.91
C TRP A 296 10.09 26.76 18.18
N PHE A 297 11.10 27.01 19.00
CA PHE A 297 11.41 26.21 20.19
C PHE A 297 11.32 27.01 21.50
N ALA A 298 10.95 28.29 21.43
CA ALA A 298 10.82 29.15 22.60
C ALA A 298 9.65 28.75 23.50
N ASP A 299 8.56 28.26 22.91
CA ASP A 299 7.37 27.79 23.63
C ASP A 299 7.49 26.29 23.94
N PRO A 300 7.60 25.89 25.23
CA PRO A 300 7.70 24.49 25.64
C PRO A 300 6.43 23.67 25.35
N THR A 301 5.31 24.33 25.08
CA THR A 301 4.04 23.68 24.70
C THR A 301 3.87 23.50 23.20
N SER A 302 4.79 24.05 22.39
CA SER A 302 4.72 23.96 20.93
C SER A 302 4.96 22.53 20.42
N ALA A 303 4.36 22.23 19.26
CA ALA A 303 4.58 20.95 18.57
C ALA A 303 6.07 20.74 18.24
N ASN A 304 6.77 21.81 17.82
CA ASN A 304 8.18 21.73 17.44
C ASN A 304 9.09 21.45 18.67
N PHE A 305 8.83 22.09 19.82
CA PHE A 305 9.56 21.80 21.06
C PHE A 305 9.35 20.34 21.49
N THR A 306 8.10 19.89 21.53
CA THR A 306 7.76 18.51 21.90
C THR A 306 8.41 17.50 20.95
N ALA A 307 8.32 17.74 19.64
CA ALA A 307 8.95 16.89 18.62
C ALA A 307 10.47 16.79 18.84
N LYS A 308 11.14 17.92 19.10
CA LYS A 308 12.58 17.95 19.37
C LYS A 308 12.96 17.08 20.57
N GLN A 309 12.19 17.16 21.67
CA GLN A 309 12.44 16.32 22.85
C GLN A 309 12.29 14.84 22.52
N VAL A 310 11.21 14.47 21.82
CA VAL A 310 10.92 13.09 21.43
C VAL A 310 12.03 12.51 20.53
N VAL A 311 12.48 13.24 19.50
CA VAL A 311 13.55 12.74 18.62
C VAL A 311 14.95 12.78 19.24
N THR A 312 15.14 13.54 20.32
CA THR A 312 16.41 13.54 21.07
C THR A 312 16.49 12.31 21.98
N VAL A 313 15.35 11.89 22.55
CA VAL A 313 15.27 10.73 23.45
C VAL A 313 15.28 9.41 22.66
N HIS A 314 14.64 9.37 21.49
CA HIS A 314 14.53 8.15 20.69
C HIS A 314 15.44 8.17 19.47
N ARG A 315 15.95 7.00 19.08
CA ARG A 315 16.80 6.84 17.88
C ARG A 315 15.94 6.79 16.61
N VAL A 316 15.43 7.95 16.21
CA VAL A 316 14.60 8.09 15.01
C VAL A 316 15.48 8.20 13.78
N VAL A 317 15.26 7.32 12.80
CA VAL A 317 15.98 7.29 11.52
C VAL A 317 15.00 7.20 10.37
N ALA A 318 15.37 7.69 9.19
CA ALA A 318 14.59 7.57 7.98
C ALA A 318 15.52 7.56 6.78
N ARG A 319 15.13 6.92 5.69
CA ARG A 319 15.84 7.04 4.42
C ARG A 319 15.88 8.49 3.93
N ASP A 320 16.83 8.77 3.05
CA ASP A 320 16.85 10.06 2.38
C ASP A 320 15.58 10.26 1.53
N GLN A 321 15.04 11.48 1.59
CA GLN A 321 13.89 11.92 0.80
C GLN A 321 14.17 13.24 0.08
N ASP A 322 15.43 13.48 -0.30
CA ASP A 322 15.80 14.60 -1.16
C ASP A 322 15.05 14.56 -2.51
N ILE A 323 14.70 13.36 -2.98
CA ILE A 323 13.73 13.17 -4.06
C ILE A 323 12.35 12.90 -3.46
N LYS A 324 11.39 13.76 -3.80
CA LYS A 324 10.00 13.59 -3.37
C LYS A 324 9.44 12.27 -3.92
N ASN A 325 9.01 11.38 -3.03
CA ASN A 325 8.38 10.12 -3.41
C ASN A 325 7.16 10.37 -4.29
N ALA A 326 7.14 9.73 -5.46
CA ALA A 326 5.97 9.71 -6.30
C ALA A 326 4.93 8.76 -5.71
N HIS A 327 3.70 9.25 -5.54
CA HIS A 327 2.60 8.44 -5.06
C HIS A 327 2.00 7.66 -6.24
N ILE A 328 1.93 6.33 -6.12
CA ILE A 328 1.66 5.44 -7.27
C ILE A 328 0.26 5.59 -7.90
N ASP A 329 -0.70 6.20 -7.21
CA ASP A 329 -2.05 6.44 -7.71
C ASP A 329 -2.25 7.86 -8.29
N LYS A 330 -1.39 8.81 -7.92
CA LYS A 330 -1.54 10.24 -8.29
C LYS A 330 -0.52 10.69 -9.32
N ASN A 331 0.75 10.37 -9.12
CA ASN A 331 1.81 10.86 -9.98
C ASN A 331 1.93 9.89 -11.16
N LYS A 332 1.63 10.35 -12.38
CA LYS A 332 1.70 9.53 -13.61
C LYS A 332 2.87 9.98 -14.47
N GLY A 333 3.44 9.07 -15.25
CA GLY A 333 4.45 9.38 -16.26
C GLY A 333 5.83 9.72 -15.72
N ARG A 334 6.09 9.49 -14.42
CA ARG A 334 7.44 9.55 -13.86
C ARG A 334 8.18 8.24 -14.15
N PRO A 335 9.52 8.25 -14.23
CA PRO A 335 10.28 7.03 -14.40
C PRO A 335 10.15 6.13 -13.14
N PRO A 336 10.36 4.80 -13.26
CA PRO A 336 10.15 3.85 -12.17
C PRO A 336 10.85 4.19 -10.86
N GLU A 337 12.09 4.68 -10.92
CA GLU A 337 12.92 5.00 -9.75
C GLU A 337 12.26 6.02 -8.80
N GLU A 338 11.44 6.94 -9.31
CA GLU A 338 10.74 7.92 -8.46
C GLU A 338 9.65 7.29 -7.57
N TYR A 339 9.26 6.03 -7.85
CA TYR A 339 8.29 5.28 -7.05
C TYR A 339 8.95 4.24 -6.12
N TYR A 340 10.26 3.99 -6.25
CA TYR A 340 10.95 2.96 -5.46
C TYR A 340 10.80 3.20 -3.96
N GLY A 341 10.84 4.45 -3.52
CA GLY A 341 10.64 4.82 -2.11
C GLY A 341 9.37 4.22 -1.49
N THR A 342 8.29 4.05 -2.26
CA THR A 342 7.09 3.35 -1.75
C THR A 342 7.43 1.88 -1.49
N PHE A 343 7.97 1.15 -2.46
CA PHE A 343 8.27 -0.28 -2.27
C PHE A 343 9.37 -0.53 -1.23
N VAL A 344 10.39 0.34 -1.17
CA VAL A 344 11.42 0.31 -0.12
C VAL A 344 10.77 0.41 1.27
N ASP A 345 9.93 1.43 1.46
CA ASP A 345 9.22 1.63 2.72
C ASP A 345 8.31 0.44 3.07
N LEU A 346 7.62 -0.15 2.09
CA LEU A 346 6.81 -1.36 2.33
C LEU A 346 7.66 -2.51 2.88
N TYR A 347 8.80 -2.81 2.25
CA TYR A 347 9.66 -3.93 2.67
C TYR A 347 10.40 -3.65 3.98
N LEU A 348 10.74 -2.40 4.27
CA LEU A 348 11.20 -2.02 5.60
C LEU A 348 10.08 -2.20 6.63
N GLY A 349 8.81 -2.01 6.28
CA GLY A 349 7.69 -2.33 7.16
C GLY A 349 7.47 -3.83 7.35
N ILE A 350 7.62 -4.62 6.28
CA ILE A 350 7.51 -6.08 6.33
C ILE A 350 8.59 -6.68 7.26
N ASN A 351 9.78 -6.09 7.27
CA ASN A 351 10.91 -6.54 8.07
C ASN A 351 10.99 -5.87 9.45
N ALA A 352 10.06 -4.98 9.79
CA ALA A 352 10.01 -4.37 11.12
C ALA A 352 9.51 -5.38 12.15
N LYS A 353 10.01 -5.25 13.39
CA LYS A 353 9.52 -6.02 14.52
C LYS A 353 8.10 -5.61 14.90
N CYS A 354 7.92 -4.30 15.06
CA CYS A 354 6.67 -3.66 15.44
C CYS A 354 6.32 -2.54 14.46
N VAL A 355 5.04 -2.21 14.35
CA VAL A 355 4.56 -1.14 13.46
C VAL A 355 3.59 -0.20 14.18
N ALA A 356 3.99 1.07 14.31
CA ALA A 356 3.08 2.15 14.67
C ALA A 356 2.51 2.79 13.40
N PHE A 357 1.18 2.88 13.32
CA PHE A 357 0.50 3.42 12.15
C PHE A 357 -0.70 4.29 12.51
N GLY A 358 -1.05 5.18 11.60
CA GLY A 358 -2.22 6.04 11.73
C GLY A 358 -3.25 5.71 10.67
N ILE A 359 -3.63 6.73 9.92
CA ILE A 359 -4.72 6.65 8.95
C ILE A 359 -4.26 5.97 7.65
N GLY A 360 -5.17 5.20 7.07
CA GLY A 360 -4.98 4.47 5.82
C GLY A 360 -4.31 3.10 6.03
N ASN A 361 -4.37 2.27 4.99
CA ASN A 361 -4.01 0.85 5.09
C ASN A 361 -2.58 0.51 4.64
N TYR A 362 -1.75 1.52 4.36
CA TYR A 362 -0.42 1.28 3.82
C TYR A 362 0.50 0.53 4.79
N ALA A 363 0.63 1.01 6.03
CA ALA A 363 1.40 0.30 7.04
C ALA A 363 0.70 -0.95 7.55
N LEU A 364 -0.65 -0.96 7.56
CA LEU A 364 -1.42 -2.16 7.87
C LEU A 364 -1.10 -3.27 6.86
N PHE A 365 -0.92 -2.94 5.58
CA PHE A 365 -0.49 -3.88 4.55
C PHE A 365 0.85 -4.54 4.89
N ALA A 366 1.82 -3.76 5.35
CA ALA A 366 3.12 -4.28 5.80
C ALA A 366 2.96 -5.25 6.99
N THR A 367 2.07 -4.94 7.94
CA THR A 367 1.78 -5.83 9.08
C THR A 367 1.12 -7.13 8.65
N LYS A 368 0.25 -7.07 7.64
CA LYS A 368 -0.46 -8.22 7.06
C LYS A 368 0.49 -9.16 6.33
N ILE A 369 1.48 -8.61 5.60
CA ILE A 369 2.52 -9.40 4.91
C ILE A 369 3.54 -9.99 5.90
N SER A 370 3.96 -9.22 6.91
CA SER A 370 4.92 -9.71 7.90
C SER A 370 4.32 -10.73 8.85
N GLY A 371 3.01 -10.64 9.10
CA GLY A 371 2.34 -11.41 10.14
C GLY A 371 2.70 -10.95 11.56
N THR A 372 3.28 -9.75 11.71
CA THR A 372 3.59 -9.21 13.04
C THR A 372 2.30 -8.91 13.81
N LYS A 373 2.29 -9.34 15.07
CA LYS A 373 1.22 -9.00 16.03
C LYS A 373 1.53 -7.72 16.80
N CYS A 374 2.78 -7.26 16.77
CA CYS A 374 3.20 -6.04 17.44
C CYS A 374 2.85 -4.84 16.56
N LYS A 375 1.63 -4.31 16.71
CA LYS A 375 1.18 -3.13 15.96
C LYS A 375 0.31 -2.24 16.84
N ILE A 376 0.47 -0.92 16.71
CA ILE A 376 -0.29 0.07 17.48
C ILE A 376 -0.84 1.16 16.56
N ARG A 377 -2.11 1.53 16.77
CA ARG A 377 -2.77 2.61 16.02
C ARG A 377 -2.71 3.92 16.80
N TYR A 378 -2.07 4.95 16.26
CA TYR A 378 -1.96 6.26 16.93
C TYR A 378 -3.04 7.27 16.49
N ALA A 379 -3.70 7.06 15.34
CA ALA A 379 -4.76 7.92 14.80
C ALA A 379 -5.80 7.13 14.00
N LYS A 380 -7.06 7.58 14.04
CA LYS A 380 -8.19 7.05 13.27
C LYS A 380 -8.67 8.06 12.23
N GLU A 381 -9.37 7.58 11.21
CA GLU A 381 -10.12 8.44 10.30
C GLU A 381 -11.19 9.22 11.08
N LEU A 382 -11.29 10.53 10.86
CA LEU A 382 -12.24 11.41 11.56
C LEU A 382 -13.68 11.31 11.03
N TRP A 383 -13.86 10.75 9.83
CA TRP A 383 -15.17 10.62 9.18
C TRP A 383 -15.16 9.49 8.14
N GLY A 384 -16.35 9.01 7.79
CA GLY A 384 -16.52 8.06 6.68
C GLY A 384 -16.17 6.61 6.98
N LEU A 385 -15.98 6.25 8.26
CA LEU A 385 -15.97 4.84 8.68
C LEU A 385 -17.41 4.41 9.01
N GLN A 386 -17.87 3.34 8.38
CA GLN A 386 -18.88 2.49 9.01
C GLN A 386 -18.18 1.78 10.17
N GLU A 387 -18.71 1.91 11.39
CA GLU A 387 -18.17 1.30 12.62
C GLU A 387 -17.98 -0.23 12.52
N THR A 388 -18.62 -0.87 11.54
CA THR A 388 -18.68 -2.32 11.37
C THR A 388 -17.49 -2.92 10.62
N LEU A 389 -16.83 -2.20 9.71
CA LEU A 389 -15.85 -2.75 8.76
C LEU A 389 -14.42 -2.91 9.33
N HIS A 390 -14.14 -2.41 10.54
CA HIS A 390 -12.79 -2.45 11.12
C HIS A 390 -12.82 -2.82 12.61
N LYS A 391 -13.45 -3.95 12.94
CA LYS A 391 -13.19 -4.66 14.21
C LYS A 391 -11.83 -5.38 14.21
N GLU A 392 -10.86 -4.93 13.43
CA GLU A 392 -9.48 -5.33 13.68
C GLU A 392 -9.16 -4.91 15.12
N THR A 393 -8.82 -5.90 15.95
CA THR A 393 -8.42 -5.77 17.35
C THR A 393 -7.04 -5.13 17.47
N THR A 394 -6.81 -4.03 16.76
CA THR A 394 -5.57 -3.27 16.86
C THR A 394 -5.61 -2.44 18.14
N GLU A 395 -4.56 -2.55 18.93
CA GLU A 395 -4.40 -1.74 20.13
C GLU A 395 -4.31 -0.25 19.75
N GLU A 396 -5.11 0.57 20.42
CA GLU A 396 -5.07 2.01 20.27
C GLU A 396 -4.08 2.61 21.25
N CYS A 397 -3.24 3.49 20.73
CA CYS A 397 -2.28 4.20 21.53
C CYS A 397 -2.97 5.21 22.46
N LYS A 398 -2.83 4.97 23.77
CA LYS A 398 -3.31 5.84 24.85
C LYS A 398 -2.14 6.60 25.44
N LEU A 399 -1.73 7.68 24.77
CA LEU A 399 -0.84 8.66 25.39
C LEU A 399 -1.65 9.57 26.33
N PRO A 400 -1.03 10.03 27.43
CA PRO A 400 -1.66 10.96 28.38
C PRO A 400 -2.02 12.31 27.77
#